data_AF-A0A3D1GTK9-F1
#
_entry.id   AF-A0A3D1GTK9-F1
#
_cell.length_a   1.000
_cell.length_b   1.000
_cell.length_c   1.000
_cell.angle_alpha   90.00
_cell.angle_beta   90.00
_cell.angle_gamma   90.00
#
_symmetry.space_group_name_H-M   'P 1'
#
loop_
_entity.id
_entity.type
_entity.pdbx_description
1 polymer ?
#
loop_
_entity_poly.entity_id
_entity_poly.type
_entity_poly.pdbx_seq_one_letter_code
_entity_poly.pdbx_strand_id
1 'polypeptide(L)' 'MNDKPPVITVSKETIWHLTCGACGYYWTVPTMTEADDPSRRSWTCPLCATKSAAERVDSPSE' A
#
# COMPACT_ATOMS: atom_id res chain seq x y z
N MET A 1 -27.30 14.74 30.16
CA MET A 1 -26.23 15.30 29.31
C MET A 1 -25.09 14.30 29.31
N ASN A 2 -24.56 13.94 28.14
CA ASN A 2 -23.51 12.92 28.04
C ASN A 2 -22.15 13.61 28.28
N ASP A 3 -21.70 13.63 29.53
CA ASP A 3 -20.44 14.22 30.01
C ASP A 3 -19.22 13.38 29.63
N LYS A 4 -19.00 13.14 28.33
CA LYS A 4 -17.73 12.54 27.88
C LYS A 4 -16.74 13.64 27.51
N PRO A 5 -15.53 13.67 28.10
CA PRO A 5 -14.49 14.60 27.69
C PRO A 5 -14.13 14.36 26.22
N PRO A 6 -13.65 15.39 25.49
CA PRO A 6 -13.22 15.23 24.11
C PRO A 6 -12.10 14.17 24.02
N VAL A 7 -12.20 13.28 23.04
CA VAL A 7 -11.24 12.18 22.83
C VAL A 7 -10.43 12.46 21.56
N ILE A 8 -9.11 12.29 21.64
CA ILE A 8 -8.22 12.29 20.47
C ILE A 8 -8.24 10.89 19.83
N THR A 9 -8.50 10.82 18.53
CA THR A 9 -8.48 9.56 17.77
C THR A 9 -7.18 9.45 16.97
N VAL A 10 -6.56 8.27 16.98
CA VAL A 10 -5.33 7.97 16.24
C VAL A 10 -5.57 6.77 15.34
N SER A 11 -5.01 6.80 14.14
CA SER A 11 -5.00 5.67 13.21
C SER A 11 -3.59 5.44 12.65
N LYS A 12 -3.24 4.17 12.41
CA LYS A 12 -2.01 3.76 11.75
C LYS A 12 -2.36 3.30 10.33
N GLU A 13 -1.55 3.70 9.36
CA GLU A 13 -1.55 3.14 8.02
C GLU A 13 -0.14 2.68 7.63
N THR A 14 -0.07 1.78 6.65
CA THR A 14 1.16 1.35 5.97
C THR A 14 1.07 1.78 4.53
N ILE A 15 2.06 2.55 4.06
CA ILE A 15 2.15 3.01 2.67
C ILE A 15 3.07 2.06 1.90
N TRP A 16 2.55 1.48 0.82
CA TRP A 16 3.27 0.58 -0.06
C TRP A 16 3.68 1.28 -1.33
N HIS A 17 4.92 1.06 -1.75
CA HIS A 17 5.54 1.68 -2.91
C HIS A 17 5.56 0.66 -4.05
N LEU A 18 4.86 0.95 -5.15
CA LEU A 18 4.75 0.06 -6.30
C LEU A 18 5.40 0.72 -7.51
N THR A 19 6.13 -0.08 -8.28
CA THR A 19 6.75 0.35 -9.54
C THR A 19 6.41 -0.65 -10.63
N CYS A 20 5.91 -0.17 -11.78
CA CYS A 20 5.59 -1.02 -12.91
C CYS A 20 6.89 -1.53 -13.56
N GLY A 21 7.10 -2.84 -13.59
CA GLY A 21 8.24 -3.45 -14.28
C GLY A 21 8.25 -3.27 -15.80
N ALA A 22 7.14 -2.85 -16.41
CA ALA A 22 7.05 -2.66 -17.87
C ALA A 22 7.33 -1.22 -18.32
N CYS A 23 6.79 -0.21 -17.64
CA CYS A 23 6.93 1.20 -18.03
C CYS A 23 7.64 2.08 -16.98
N GLY A 24 8.01 1.52 -15.82
CA GLY A 24 8.66 2.26 -14.74
C GLY A 24 7.74 3.20 -13.95
N TYR A 25 6.44 3.24 -14.25
CA TYR A 25 5.51 4.11 -13.53
C TYR A 25 5.40 3.72 -12.06
N TYR A 26 5.50 4.72 -11.19
CA TYR A 26 5.47 4.58 -9.75
C TYR A 26 4.11 5.04 -9.18
N TRP A 27 3.57 4.29 -8.23
CA TRP A 27 2.40 4.69 -7.45
C TRP A 27 2.45 4.13 -6.03
N THR A 28 1.60 4.66 -5.15
CA THR A 28 1.49 4.19 -3.77
C THR A 28 0.12 3.61 -3.47
N VAL A 29 0.08 2.68 -2.52
CA VAL A 29 -1.17 2.10 -2.00
C VAL A 29 -1.10 2.15 -0.47
N PRO A 30 -1.96 2.91 0.21
CA PRO A 30 -2.08 2.86 1.66
C PRO A 30 -2.96 1.68 2.09
N THR A 31 -2.63 1.10 3.25
CA THR A 31 -3.40 0.01 3.88
C THR A 31 -3.51 0.25 5.37
N MET A 32 -4.64 -0.12 5.98
CA MET A 32 -4.86 0.03 7.42
C MET A 32 -4.38 -1.19 8.21
N THR A 33 -4.27 -2.35 7.55
CA THR A 33 -3.88 -3.62 8.17
C THR A 33 -2.82 -4.33 7.33
N GLU A 34 -1.94 -5.09 7.99
CA GLU A 34 -0.92 -5.90 7.30
C GLU A 34 -1.52 -7.05 6.48
N ALA A 35 -2.76 -7.47 6.81
CA ALA A 35 -3.48 -8.47 6.03
C ALA A 35 -3.78 -7.99 4.58
N ASP A 36 -3.79 -6.69 4.34
CA ASP A 36 -4.05 -6.06 3.05
C ASP A 36 -2.80 -5.93 2.15
N ASP A 37 -1.73 -6.66 2.47
CA ASP A 37 -0.45 -6.68 1.76
C ASP A 37 -0.63 -6.72 0.22
N PRO A 38 -0.25 -5.65 -0.51
CA PRO A 38 -0.31 -5.55 -1.96
C PRO A 38 0.43 -6.65 -2.74
N SER A 39 1.43 -7.31 -2.15
CA SER A 39 2.16 -8.41 -2.80
C SER A 39 1.30 -9.67 -2.98
N ARG A 40 0.17 -9.78 -2.28
CA ARG A 40 -0.73 -10.95 -2.34
C ARG A 40 -1.79 -10.87 -3.45
N ARG A 41 -1.73 -9.88 -4.33
CA ARG A 41 -2.72 -9.64 -5.39
C ARG A 41 -2.08 -9.16 -6.68
N SER A 42 -2.83 -9.29 -7.77
CA SER A 42 -2.46 -8.74 -9.08
C SER A 42 -2.87 -7.28 -9.22
N TRP A 43 -2.07 -6.52 -9.95
CA TRP A 43 -2.26 -5.11 -10.20
C TRP A 43 -2.37 -4.82 -11.70
N THR A 44 -3.11 -3.77 -12.03
CA THR A 44 -3.08 -3.16 -13.36
C THR A 44 -2.35 -1.83 -13.25
N CYS A 45 -1.27 -1.65 -14.01
CA CYS A 45 -0.54 -0.40 -14.05
C CYS A 45 -1.48 0.74 -14.48
N PRO A 46 -1.62 1.82 -13.69
CA PRO A 46 -2.50 2.94 -14.03
C PRO A 46 -2.12 3.67 -15.32
N LEU A 47 -0.83 3.61 -15.71
CA LEU A 47 -0.32 4.32 -16.88
C LEU A 47 -0.40 3.50 -18.16
N CYS A 48 0.13 2.27 -18.17
CA CYS A 48 0.28 1.47 -19.40
C CYS A 48 -0.66 0.26 -19.46
N ALA A 49 -1.55 0.09 -18.48
CA ALA A 49 -2.50 -1.02 -18.38
C ALA A 49 -1.88 -2.43 -18.29
N THR A 50 -0.55 -2.56 -18.15
CA THR A 50 0.10 -3.86 -17.90
C THR A 50 -0.46 -4.49 -16.63
N LYS A 51 -0.87 -5.75 -16.74
CA LYS A 51 -1.35 -6.56 -15.61
C LYS A 51 -0.25 -7.50 -15.14
N SER A 52 0.05 -7.50 -13.85
CA SER A 52 1.06 -8.37 -13.26
C SER A 52 0.77 -8.64 -11.79
N ALA A 53 1.26 -9.77 -11.27
CA ALA A 53 1.44 -9.93 -9.82
C ALA A 53 2.46 -8.89 -9.30
N ALA A 54 2.33 -8.49 -8.03
CA ALA A 54 3.34 -7.70 -7.35
C ALA A 54 4.34 -8.64 -6.66
N GLU A 55 5.63 -8.38 -6.86
CA GLU A 55 6.70 -9.08 -6.15
C GLU A 55 7.22 -8.17 -5.04
N ARG A 56 7.39 -8.74 -3.85
CA ARG A 56 7.99 -8.02 -2.73
C ARG A 56 9.49 -7.97 -2.94
N VAL A 57 10.04 -6.76 -2.99
CA VAL A 57 11.48 -6.56 -3.00
C VAL A 57 11.87 -6.26 -1.56
N ASP A 58 12.25 -7.30 -0.82
CA ASP A 58 12.86 -7.08 0.49
C ASP A 58 14.22 -6.42 0.23
N SER A 59 14.50 -5.28 0.89
CA SER A 59 15.80 -4.62 0.79
C SER A 59 16.90 -5.64 1.10
N PRO A 60 18.04 -5.64 0.37
CA PRO A 60 19.15 -6.51 0.72
C PRO A 60 19.52 -6.22 2.17
N SER A 61 19.65 -7.29 2.95
CA SER A 61 20.19 -7.24 4.31
C SER A 61 21.53 -6.53 4.24
N GLU A 62 21.67 -5.41 4.96
CA GLU A 62 23.00 -4.84 5.26
C GLU A 62 23.81 -5.82 6.12
#